data_AF-A0AA88S364-F1
#
_entry.id   AF-A0AA88S364-F1
#
_cell.length_a   1.000
_cell.length_b   1.000
_cell.length_c   1.000
_cell.angle_alpha   90.00
_cell.angle_beta   90.00
_cell.angle_gamma   90.00
#
_symmetry.space_group_name_H-M   'P 1'
#
loop_
_entity.id
_entity.type
_entity.pdbx_description
1 polymer ?
#
loop_
_entity_poly.entity_id
_entity_poly.type
_entity_poly.pdbx_seq_one_letter_code
_entity_poly.pdbx_strand_id
1 'polypeptide(L)'
;MADSVTSDRRSTFLGTGIYRFEGSNTVFIDPVRVLNRSYTRFRVSPSAYYSRFFQSKSPTGDSRVPNNSRKRKRKEKKTHTLNLREQAADERHQKVKALLLEAHGSFLGARDLLALMETLSGGDEFSGKEWLQNVEQSFVEHGSVWQAPLYEITLNYNQDDKPTHDGGSPCVNYSEQRVLPVFSNLVVNEAGSDVEAELLNNKYIIPKESGFFMSDLGQIHNLIPAVSDCGFNLIVIDPPWENSSAYQKMKYPTLPNRYLLSLPLKQFVHAKGALVALWVTNREKLRVFVEKELFPAWGVKYEATLYWLKVKADGSLISELDLFHHRPYECLLIGYCDGDIAYSKCLSRLRPVLHDQVFISVPGDYSRKPPVGELLWEYAPGPKPPRCLELFAREMIAGWTSWGNEPLRFQDSRYFLRGEMNNASK
;
A
#
# COMPACT_ATOMS: atom_id res chain seq x y z
N MET A 1 17.90 29.27 -15.13
CA MET A 1 16.64 29.07 -14.38
C MET A 1 16.02 27.70 -14.63
N ALA A 2 16.02 27.17 -15.86
CA ALA A 2 15.53 25.79 -16.11
C ALA A 2 16.36 24.71 -15.38
N ASP A 3 17.69 24.84 -15.37
CA ASP A 3 18.58 23.85 -14.73
C ASP A 3 18.51 23.82 -13.19
N SER A 4 18.17 24.94 -12.56
CA SER A 4 17.99 24.98 -11.10
C SER A 4 16.68 24.32 -10.68
N VAL A 5 15.62 24.46 -11.50
CA VAL A 5 14.30 23.86 -11.24
C VAL A 5 14.31 22.35 -11.48
N THR A 6 15.01 21.88 -12.51
CA THR A 6 15.16 20.42 -12.75
C THR A 6 16.02 19.75 -11.68
N SER A 7 17.08 20.42 -11.21
CA SER A 7 17.91 19.94 -10.09
C SER A 7 17.10 19.82 -8.79
N ASP A 8 16.25 20.81 -8.49
CA ASP A 8 15.39 20.82 -7.30
C ASP A 8 14.28 19.76 -7.32
N ARG A 9 13.69 19.49 -8.50
CA ARG A 9 12.73 18.38 -8.66
C ARG A 9 13.39 17.02 -8.48
N ARG A 10 14.58 16.85 -9.02
CA ARG A 10 15.35 15.60 -8.89
C ARG A 10 15.75 15.35 -7.44
N SER A 11 16.25 16.35 -6.72
CA SER A 11 16.57 16.21 -5.29
C SER A 11 15.32 15.89 -4.46
N THR A 12 14.21 16.58 -4.74
CA THR A 12 12.92 16.31 -4.10
C THR A 12 12.44 14.89 -4.35
N PHE A 13 12.50 14.40 -5.59
CA PHE A 13 12.14 13.02 -5.91
C PHE A 13 13.06 11.99 -5.24
N LEU A 14 14.37 12.24 -5.22
CA LEU A 14 15.33 11.34 -4.58
C LEU A 14 15.09 11.23 -3.06
N GLY A 15 14.69 12.32 -2.40
CA GLY A 15 14.38 12.36 -0.97
C GLY A 15 12.98 11.85 -0.61
N THR A 16 11.97 12.14 -1.44
CA THR A 16 10.57 11.83 -1.11
C THR A 16 10.04 10.55 -1.76
N GLY A 17 10.58 10.17 -2.92
CA GLY A 17 10.01 9.15 -3.81
C GLY A 17 8.83 9.63 -4.65
N ILE A 18 8.50 10.93 -4.61
CA ILE A 18 7.34 11.51 -5.29
C ILE A 18 7.80 12.58 -6.29
N TYR A 19 7.45 12.40 -7.56
CA TYR A 19 7.72 13.35 -8.64
C TYR A 19 6.40 13.98 -9.10
N ARG A 20 6.24 15.30 -8.95
CA ARG A 20 5.04 16.02 -9.37
C ARG A 20 5.28 16.68 -10.72
N PHE A 21 4.36 16.49 -11.67
CA PHE A 21 4.45 17.05 -13.01
C PHE A 21 3.84 18.45 -13.04
N GLU A 22 4.64 19.46 -13.36
CA GLU A 22 4.15 20.85 -13.42
C GLU A 22 3.02 21.03 -14.44
N GLY A 23 2.03 21.84 -14.06
CA GLY A 23 0.89 22.16 -14.94
C GLY A 23 -0.08 21.00 -15.16
N SER A 24 0.08 19.87 -14.49
CA SER A 24 -0.83 18.72 -14.59
C SER A 24 -1.18 18.16 -13.21
N ASN A 25 -2.33 17.48 -13.10
CA ASN A 25 -2.69 16.71 -11.91
C ASN A 25 -2.03 15.31 -11.92
N THR A 26 -0.84 15.19 -12.49
CA THR A 26 -0.10 13.93 -12.59
C THR A 26 1.01 13.87 -11.56
N VAL A 27 1.20 12.70 -10.96
CA VAL A 27 2.29 12.42 -10.03
C VAL A 27 2.89 11.06 -10.34
N PHE A 28 4.21 10.90 -10.22
CA PHE A 28 4.84 9.59 -10.21
C PHE A 28 5.29 9.25 -8.79
N ILE A 29 5.04 8.01 -8.38
CA ILE A 29 5.43 7.47 -7.09
C ILE A 29 6.43 6.35 -7.34
N ASP A 30 7.57 6.38 -6.66
CA ASP A 30 8.45 5.24 -6.46
C ASP A 30 8.15 4.63 -5.08
N PRO A 31 7.34 3.54 -5.02
CA PRO A 31 6.94 2.93 -3.76
C PRO A 31 8.10 2.57 -2.85
N VAL A 32 9.21 2.07 -3.39
CA VAL A 32 10.35 1.64 -2.58
C VAL A 32 10.99 2.82 -1.85
N ARG A 33 11.16 3.95 -2.53
CA ARG A 33 11.66 5.18 -1.90
C ARG A 33 10.71 5.72 -0.84
N VAL A 34 9.41 5.75 -1.14
CA VAL A 34 8.40 6.21 -0.18
C VAL A 34 8.38 5.32 1.07
N LEU A 35 8.37 4.00 0.90
CA LEU A 35 8.38 3.04 2.01
C LEU A 35 9.66 3.14 2.84
N ASN A 36 10.81 3.32 2.21
CA ASN A 36 12.11 3.44 2.90
C ASN A 36 12.19 4.63 3.87
N ARG A 37 11.30 5.63 3.77
CA ARG A 37 11.21 6.71 4.76
C ARG A 37 10.59 6.27 6.09
N SER A 38 9.92 5.12 6.10
CA SER A 38 9.34 4.52 7.31
C SER A 38 10.37 3.78 8.18
N TYR A 39 11.57 3.53 7.64
CA TYR A 39 12.59 2.71 8.29
C TYR A 39 13.86 3.53 8.49
N THR A 40 14.58 3.26 9.57
CA THR A 40 15.81 3.94 9.95
C THR A 40 17.04 3.02 9.85
N ARG A 41 16.89 1.74 10.20
CA ARG A 41 17.95 0.72 10.20
C ARG A 41 17.81 -0.29 9.06
N PHE A 42 16.62 -0.43 8.49
CA PHE A 42 16.38 -1.29 7.34
C PHE A 42 15.92 -0.50 6.11
N ARG A 43 15.99 -1.14 4.95
CA ARG A 43 15.47 -0.60 3.69
C ARG A 43 14.79 -1.72 2.92
N VAL A 44 13.60 -1.48 2.40
CA VAL A 44 12.91 -2.35 1.44
C VAL A 44 13.81 -2.58 0.23
N SER A 45 14.09 -3.85 -0.10
CA SER A 45 14.85 -4.21 -1.30
C SER A 45 14.00 -3.96 -2.55
N PRO A 46 14.50 -3.18 -3.53
CA PRO A 46 13.85 -3.02 -4.82
C PRO A 46 13.57 -4.36 -5.51
N SER A 47 14.54 -5.29 -5.44
CA SER A 47 14.43 -6.61 -6.07
C SER A 47 13.29 -7.46 -5.49
N ALA A 48 13.10 -7.38 -4.17
CA ALA A 48 12.02 -8.07 -3.47
C ALA A 48 10.66 -7.38 -3.70
N TYR A 49 10.63 -6.04 -3.77
CA TYR A 49 9.41 -5.28 -4.03
C TYR A 49 8.86 -5.51 -5.45
N TYR A 50 9.70 -5.40 -6.47
CA TYR A 50 9.32 -5.58 -7.88
C TYR A 50 9.61 -6.99 -8.40
N SER A 51 9.46 -8.02 -7.56
CA SER A 51 9.78 -9.43 -7.86
C SER A 51 9.21 -9.92 -9.21
N ARG A 52 8.01 -9.44 -9.57
CA ARG A 52 7.32 -9.75 -10.84
C ARG A 52 8.06 -9.30 -12.10
N PHE A 53 8.91 -8.29 -11.99
CA PHE A 53 9.67 -7.72 -13.11
C PHE A 53 11.13 -8.19 -13.12
N PHE A 54 11.65 -8.65 -11.97
CA PHE A 54 13.02 -9.15 -11.85
C PHE A 54 13.15 -10.67 -12.08
N GLN A 55 12.09 -11.46 -11.93
CA GLN A 55 12.12 -12.91 -12.15
C GLN A 55 12.16 -13.34 -13.63
N SER A 56 12.81 -12.56 -14.50
CA SER A 56 13.15 -12.97 -15.86
C SER A 56 14.66 -12.87 -16.08
N LYS A 57 15.39 -13.90 -15.63
CA LYS A 57 16.66 -14.43 -16.18
C LYS A 57 17.27 -15.43 -15.18
N SER A 58 16.79 -16.66 -15.15
CA SER A 58 17.64 -17.79 -14.76
C SER A 58 18.20 -18.42 -16.05
N PRO A 59 19.53 -18.35 -16.31
CA PRO A 59 20.16 -19.09 -17.37
C PRO A 59 20.49 -20.49 -16.83
N THR A 60 19.51 -21.36 -16.76
CA THR A 60 19.74 -22.80 -16.62
C THR A 60 18.99 -23.50 -17.72
N GLY A 61 19.73 -23.92 -18.73
CA GLY A 61 19.22 -24.67 -19.85
C GLY A 61 18.58 -25.98 -19.40
N ASP A 62 17.36 -26.20 -19.84
CA ASP A 62 17.10 -27.33 -20.73
C ASP A 62 15.79 -27.06 -21.48
N SER A 63 15.91 -26.43 -22.66
CA SER A 63 14.78 -26.21 -23.56
C SER A 63 14.42 -27.52 -24.26
N ARG A 64 13.82 -28.47 -23.54
CA ARG A 64 13.06 -29.55 -24.17
C ARG A 64 11.62 -29.09 -24.35
N VAL A 65 11.37 -28.50 -25.51
CA VAL A 65 10.03 -28.17 -26.01
C VAL A 65 9.27 -29.49 -26.23
N PRO A 66 8.13 -29.76 -25.55
CA PRO A 66 7.22 -30.78 -26.02
C PRO A 66 6.46 -30.19 -27.20
N ASN A 67 6.81 -30.65 -28.39
CA ASN A 67 6.17 -30.27 -29.65
C ASN A 67 4.75 -30.88 -29.71
N ASN A 68 3.77 -30.20 -29.10
CA ASN A 68 2.35 -30.52 -29.29
C ASN A 68 1.68 -29.39 -30.07
N SER A 69 1.92 -29.40 -31.38
CA SER A 69 1.25 -28.56 -32.38
C SER A 69 -0.18 -29.02 -32.65
N ARG A 70 -1.06 -29.02 -31.63
CA ARG A 70 -2.51 -28.95 -31.90
C ARG A 70 -2.90 -27.48 -32.02
N LYS A 71 -2.78 -26.95 -33.24
CA LYS A 71 -3.38 -25.67 -33.67
C LYS A 71 -4.88 -25.69 -33.33
N ARG A 72 -5.27 -25.17 -32.16
CA ARG A 72 -6.66 -24.77 -31.90
C ARG A 72 -6.96 -23.64 -32.88
N LYS A 73 -7.81 -23.92 -33.89
CA LYS A 73 -8.42 -22.88 -34.72
C LYS A 73 -9.09 -21.87 -33.78
N ARG A 74 -8.48 -20.70 -33.61
CA ARG A 74 -9.09 -19.56 -32.93
C ARG A 74 -10.26 -19.13 -33.80
N LYS A 75 -11.48 -19.55 -33.43
CA LYS A 75 -12.72 -19.04 -34.03
C LYS A 75 -12.63 -17.51 -33.99
N GLU A 76 -12.97 -16.86 -35.10
CA GLU A 76 -13.17 -15.40 -35.13
C GLU A 76 -14.01 -14.99 -33.93
N LYS A 77 -13.53 -14.00 -33.17
CA LYS A 77 -14.25 -13.44 -32.04
C LYS A 77 -15.56 -12.88 -32.59
N LYS A 78 -16.69 -13.55 -32.31
CA LYS A 78 -18.01 -12.92 -32.39
C LYS A 78 -17.93 -11.58 -31.65
N THR A 79 -18.47 -10.53 -32.26
CA THR A 79 -18.68 -9.24 -31.60
C THR A 79 -19.44 -9.49 -30.31
N HIS A 80 -18.74 -9.33 -29.18
CA HIS A 80 -19.33 -9.52 -27.85
C HIS A 80 -20.23 -8.32 -27.59
N THR A 81 -21.55 -8.54 -27.56
CA THR A 81 -22.50 -7.49 -27.17
C THR A 81 -22.35 -7.24 -25.67
N LEU A 82 -21.87 -6.04 -25.33
CA LEU A 82 -21.72 -5.63 -23.93
C LEU A 82 -23.08 -5.57 -23.26
N ASN A 83 -23.20 -6.15 -22.05
CA ASN A 83 -24.39 -5.97 -21.22
C ASN A 83 -24.44 -4.53 -20.64
N LEU A 84 -25.56 -4.12 -20.06
CA LEU A 84 -25.75 -2.75 -19.53
C LEU A 84 -24.66 -2.33 -18.51
N ARG A 85 -24.22 -3.25 -17.65
CA ARG A 85 -23.15 -2.96 -16.67
C ARG A 85 -21.80 -2.81 -17.36
N GLU A 86 -21.57 -3.60 -18.42
CA GLU A 86 -20.36 -3.50 -19.21
C GLU A 86 -20.32 -2.22 -20.03
N GLN A 87 -21.45 -1.77 -20.59
CA GLN A 87 -21.58 -0.48 -21.27
C GLN A 87 -21.29 0.68 -20.33
N ALA A 88 -21.90 0.70 -19.14
CA ALA A 88 -21.62 1.72 -18.12
C ALA A 88 -20.13 1.72 -17.68
N ALA A 89 -19.52 0.54 -17.53
CA ALA A 89 -18.09 0.42 -17.23
C ALA A 89 -17.21 0.96 -18.37
N ASP A 90 -17.66 0.86 -19.61
CA ASP A 90 -16.98 1.44 -20.77
C ASP A 90 -17.14 2.95 -20.83
N GLU A 91 -18.34 3.47 -20.63
CA GLU A 91 -18.61 4.90 -20.57
C GLU A 91 -17.75 5.61 -19.52
N ARG A 92 -17.61 5.04 -18.32
CA ARG A 92 -16.69 5.57 -17.28
C ARG A 92 -15.24 5.58 -17.75
N HIS A 93 -14.82 4.56 -18.48
CA HIS A 93 -13.47 4.50 -19.01
C HIS A 93 -13.23 5.53 -20.11
N GLN A 94 -14.17 5.70 -21.04
CA GLN A 94 -14.03 6.70 -22.10
C GLN A 94 -13.90 8.11 -21.53
N LYS A 95 -14.61 8.43 -20.43
CA LYS A 95 -14.47 9.71 -19.72
C LYS A 95 -13.07 9.97 -19.17
N VAL A 96 -12.39 8.92 -18.70
CA VAL A 96 -11.08 9.01 -18.04
C VAL A 96 -9.91 8.75 -18.99
N LYS A 97 -10.16 8.16 -20.16
CA LYS A 97 -9.12 7.73 -21.09
C LYS A 97 -8.21 8.88 -21.53
N ALA A 98 -8.78 10.04 -21.86
CA ALA A 98 -8.02 11.22 -22.28
C ALA A 98 -7.04 11.67 -21.19
N LEU A 99 -7.52 11.74 -19.95
CA LEU A 99 -6.72 12.08 -18.78
C LEU A 99 -5.57 11.09 -18.55
N LEU A 100 -5.82 9.78 -18.67
CA LEU A 100 -4.77 8.76 -18.51
C LEU A 100 -3.70 8.84 -19.61
N LEU A 101 -4.10 9.13 -20.85
CA LEU A 101 -3.19 9.29 -21.97
C LEU A 101 -2.34 10.56 -21.81
N GLU A 102 -2.94 11.65 -21.36
CA GLU A 102 -2.23 12.90 -21.05
C GLU A 102 -1.19 12.66 -19.95
N ALA A 103 -1.60 12.05 -18.83
CA ALA A 103 -0.70 11.71 -17.73
C ALA A 103 0.45 10.80 -18.18
N HIS A 104 0.17 9.80 -19.00
CA HIS A 104 1.20 8.92 -19.57
C HIS A 104 2.15 9.68 -20.50
N GLY A 105 1.62 10.59 -21.32
CA GLY A 105 2.41 11.47 -22.20
C GLY A 105 3.34 12.40 -21.41
N SER A 106 2.84 13.05 -20.35
CA SER A 106 3.66 13.86 -19.43
C SER A 106 4.77 13.04 -18.78
N PHE A 107 4.46 11.81 -18.38
CA PHE A 107 5.43 10.88 -17.82
C PHE A 107 6.51 10.47 -18.83
N LEU A 108 6.15 10.15 -20.07
CA LEU A 108 7.13 9.85 -21.12
C LEU A 108 7.98 11.07 -21.52
N GLY A 109 7.46 12.29 -21.32
CA GLY A 109 8.19 13.54 -21.53
C GLY A 109 9.27 13.82 -20.49
N ALA A 110 9.16 13.27 -19.27
CA ALA A 110 10.12 13.47 -18.18
C ALA A 110 11.32 12.52 -18.31
N ARG A 111 12.24 12.86 -19.23
CA ARG A 111 13.43 12.07 -19.54
C ARG A 111 14.37 11.89 -18.34
N ASP A 112 14.44 12.88 -17.46
CA ASP A 112 15.20 12.85 -16.20
C ASP A 112 14.68 11.76 -15.26
N LEU A 113 13.35 11.66 -15.12
CA LEU A 113 12.70 10.64 -14.31
C LEU A 113 12.90 9.24 -14.91
N LEU A 114 12.70 9.09 -16.23
CA LEU A 114 12.91 7.81 -16.92
C LEU A 114 14.34 7.29 -16.76
N ALA A 115 15.35 8.16 -16.89
CA ALA A 115 16.74 7.78 -16.66
C ALA A 115 17.00 7.32 -15.20
N LEU A 116 16.32 7.92 -14.22
CA LEU A 116 16.38 7.45 -12.83
C LEU A 116 15.70 6.08 -12.67
N MET A 117 14.59 5.83 -13.37
CA MET A 117 13.89 4.55 -13.32
C MET A 117 14.72 3.38 -13.86
N GLU A 118 15.54 3.60 -14.89
CA GLU A 118 16.47 2.58 -15.39
C GLU A 118 17.43 2.11 -14.29
N THR A 119 17.87 3.03 -13.42
CA THR A 119 18.73 2.71 -12.26
C THR A 119 17.99 2.02 -11.11
N LEU A 120 16.66 2.18 -10.98
CA LEU A 120 15.85 1.43 -10.01
C LEU A 120 15.85 -0.09 -10.29
N SER A 121 16.23 -0.47 -11.51
CA SER A 121 16.19 -1.84 -12.01
C SER A 121 17.53 -2.60 -11.92
N GLY A 122 18.61 -1.99 -11.40
CA GLY A 122 19.96 -2.53 -11.60
C GLY A 122 20.91 -2.55 -10.40
N GLY A 123 20.45 -2.23 -9.18
CA GLY A 123 21.37 -1.87 -8.08
C GLY A 123 21.85 -2.97 -7.14
N ASP A 124 21.13 -4.08 -6.97
CA ASP A 124 21.46 -5.05 -5.93
C ASP A 124 22.15 -6.28 -6.53
N GLU A 125 23.48 -6.35 -6.43
CA GLU A 125 24.20 -7.62 -6.50
C GLU A 125 23.72 -8.50 -5.35
N PHE A 126 22.82 -9.41 -5.69
CA PHE A 126 22.34 -10.47 -4.82
C PHE A 126 23.53 -11.43 -4.55
N SER A 127 24.38 -11.10 -3.56
CA SER A 127 25.24 -12.13 -2.98
C SER A 127 24.29 -13.18 -2.39
N GLY A 128 24.30 -14.37 -3.00
CA GLY A 128 23.39 -15.45 -2.68
C GLY A 128 23.53 -15.86 -1.22
N LYS A 129 22.75 -15.21 -0.33
CA LYS A 129 22.37 -15.83 0.92
C LYS A 129 21.30 -16.85 0.56
N GLU A 130 21.62 -18.10 0.88
CA GLU A 130 20.70 -19.23 0.80
C GLU A 130 19.31 -18.77 1.22
N TRP A 131 18.35 -18.94 0.31
CA TRP A 131 16.95 -18.93 0.68
C TRP A 131 16.79 -20.08 1.67
N LEU A 132 16.96 -19.81 2.97
CA LEU A 132 16.36 -20.63 3.99
C LEU A 132 14.91 -20.75 3.55
N GLN A 133 14.48 -21.98 3.33
CA GLN A 133 13.11 -22.32 2.96
C GLN A 133 12.20 -21.94 4.14
N ASN A 134 12.05 -20.65 4.40
CA ASN A 134 11.07 -20.15 5.34
C ASN A 134 9.73 -20.41 4.69
N VAL A 135 9.03 -21.38 5.28
CA VAL A 135 7.68 -21.75 4.89
C VAL A 135 6.83 -20.48 4.97
N GLU A 136 6.20 -20.13 3.85
CA GLU A 136 5.31 -18.99 3.77
C GLU A 136 4.17 -19.21 4.77
N GLN A 137 4.17 -18.44 5.86
CA GLN A 137 3.20 -18.59 6.93
C GLN A 137 1.84 -18.03 6.49
N SER A 138 0.80 -18.84 6.64
CA SER A 138 -0.59 -18.40 6.43
C SER A 138 -1.13 -17.79 7.73
N PHE A 139 -1.01 -16.47 7.90
CA PHE A 139 -1.54 -15.80 9.11
C PHE A 139 -3.05 -15.99 9.26
N VAL A 140 -3.77 -16.12 8.14
CA VAL A 140 -5.20 -16.40 8.13
C VAL A 140 -5.51 -17.74 8.79
N GLU A 141 -4.75 -18.79 8.46
CA GLU A 141 -4.95 -20.12 9.07
C GLU A 141 -4.64 -20.09 10.57
N HIS A 142 -3.51 -19.48 10.95
CA HIS A 142 -3.09 -19.35 12.35
C HIS A 142 -4.05 -18.49 13.19
N GLY A 143 -4.64 -17.45 12.59
CA GLY A 143 -5.62 -16.58 13.25
C GLY A 143 -7.02 -17.19 13.35
N SER A 144 -7.31 -18.25 12.58
CA SER A 144 -8.64 -18.89 12.54
C SER A 144 -8.80 -20.06 13.51
N VAL A 145 -7.72 -20.49 14.17
CA VAL A 145 -7.76 -21.61 15.12
C VAL A 145 -8.00 -21.11 16.56
N TRP A 146 -8.51 -21.98 17.43
CA TRP A 146 -8.77 -21.63 18.83
C TRP A 146 -7.49 -21.28 19.60
N GLN A 147 -6.32 -21.79 19.16
CA GLN A 147 -5.02 -21.44 19.72
C GLN A 147 -4.50 -20.06 19.28
N ALA A 148 -5.22 -19.33 18.42
CA ALA A 148 -4.77 -18.02 17.93
C ALA A 148 -4.28 -17.08 19.06
N PRO A 149 -4.96 -16.96 20.21
CA PRO A 149 -4.51 -16.10 21.31
C PRO A 149 -3.19 -16.54 21.99
N LEU A 150 -2.73 -17.77 21.74
CA LEU A 150 -1.49 -18.32 22.31
C LEU A 150 -0.26 -18.02 21.45
N TYR A 151 -0.42 -17.52 20.22
CA TYR A 151 0.73 -17.11 19.41
C TYR A 151 1.25 -15.76 19.89
N GLU A 152 2.54 -15.74 20.21
CA GLU A 152 3.23 -14.57 20.69
C GLU A 152 4.17 -14.01 19.62
N ILE A 153 4.30 -12.69 19.63
CA ILE A 153 5.31 -11.96 18.88
C ILE A 153 6.27 -11.30 19.88
N THR A 154 7.57 -11.45 19.62
CA THR A 154 8.63 -10.86 20.42
C THR A 154 9.22 -9.67 19.70
N LEU A 155 9.05 -8.47 20.26
CA LEU A 155 9.67 -7.24 19.76
C LEU A 155 11.04 -7.04 20.42
N ASN A 156 12.10 -6.90 19.61
CA ASN A 156 13.48 -6.74 20.09
C ASN A 156 13.95 -5.28 19.93
N TYR A 157 13.99 -4.55 21.04
CA TYR A 157 14.46 -3.16 21.06
C TYR A 157 15.97 -3.09 21.31
N ASN A 158 16.66 -2.21 20.57
CA ASN A 158 18.07 -1.90 20.78
C ASN A 158 18.20 -0.70 21.73
N GLN A 159 19.19 -0.71 22.63
CA GLN A 159 19.37 0.35 23.65
C GLN A 159 19.91 1.70 23.13
N ASP A 160 20.12 1.89 21.82
CA ASP A 160 20.62 3.16 21.27
C ASP A 160 19.60 4.33 21.36
N ASP A 161 18.38 4.08 21.83
CA ASP A 161 17.28 5.06 21.88
C ASP A 161 17.04 5.70 23.27
N LYS A 162 17.96 5.57 24.25
CA LYS A 162 17.91 6.36 25.50
C LYS A 162 18.89 7.54 25.45
N PRO A 163 18.47 8.78 25.80
CA PRO A 163 19.43 9.87 26.01
C PRO A 163 20.18 9.60 27.32
N THR A 164 21.37 9.01 27.23
CA THR A 164 22.28 8.85 28.37
C THR A 164 22.93 10.20 28.65
N HIS A 165 22.40 10.91 29.66
CA HIS A 165 23.26 11.76 30.47
C HIS A 165 24.04 10.83 31.43
N ASP A 166 25.35 11.07 31.48
CA ASP A 166 26.38 10.48 32.32
C ASP A 166 27.11 9.24 31.77
N GLY A 167 28.42 9.47 31.58
CA GLY A 167 29.38 8.47 31.16
C GLY A 167 29.78 7.54 32.32
N GLY A 168 29.85 6.25 32.02
CA GLY A 168 30.47 5.27 32.88
C GLY A 168 30.22 3.82 32.46
N SER A 169 31.32 3.14 32.10
CA SER A 169 31.51 1.67 32.00
C SER A 169 30.89 0.93 30.79
N PRO A 170 31.55 -0.14 30.29
CA PRO A 170 31.09 -0.89 29.13
C PRO A 170 29.87 -1.74 29.51
N CYS A 171 28.69 -1.26 29.13
CA CYS A 171 27.41 -1.89 29.43
C CYS A 171 27.27 -3.19 28.62
N VAL A 172 26.95 -4.30 29.29
CA VAL A 172 26.46 -5.51 28.63
C VAL A 172 25.15 -5.16 27.93
N ASN A 173 25.06 -5.39 26.61
CA ASN A 173 23.88 -5.10 25.79
C ASN A 173 22.67 -5.96 26.24
N TYR A 174 21.86 -5.46 27.17
CA TYR A 174 20.54 -6.04 27.45
C TYR A 174 19.54 -5.47 26.44
N SER A 175 19.30 -6.18 25.33
CA SER A 175 18.16 -5.91 24.46
C SER A 175 16.87 -6.00 25.27
N GLU A 176 16.09 -4.93 25.32
CA GLU A 176 14.76 -4.98 25.94
C GLU A 176 13.84 -5.75 25.00
N GLN A 177 13.28 -6.86 25.48
CA GLN A 177 12.34 -7.69 24.72
C GLN A 177 10.93 -7.50 25.27
N ARG A 178 9.97 -7.32 24.36
CA ARG A 178 8.54 -7.26 24.71
C ARG A 178 7.81 -8.40 23.99
N VAL A 179 7.24 -9.31 24.77
CA VAL A 179 6.46 -10.45 24.27
C VAL A 179 4.99 -10.14 24.43
N LEU A 180 4.21 -10.28 23.36
CA LEU A 180 2.78 -9.96 23.33
C LEU A 180 2.02 -10.99 22.50
N PRO A 181 0.73 -11.27 22.80
CA PRO A 181 -0.14 -11.98 21.88
C PRO A 181 -0.22 -11.24 20.54
N VAL A 182 -0.12 -11.96 19.43
CA VAL A 182 -0.08 -11.35 18.09
C VAL A 182 -1.47 -11.18 17.46
N PHE A 183 -2.39 -12.10 17.74
CA PHE A 183 -3.75 -12.09 17.19
C PHE A 183 -4.73 -11.41 18.14
N SER A 184 -5.68 -10.65 17.58
CA SER A 184 -6.72 -9.91 18.33
C SER A 184 -6.16 -8.99 19.41
N ASN A 185 -4.95 -8.49 19.21
CA ASN A 185 -4.26 -7.59 20.12
C ASN A 185 -3.56 -6.49 19.32
N LEU A 186 -3.49 -5.28 19.89
CA LEU A 186 -2.79 -4.16 19.27
C LEU A 186 -1.30 -4.23 19.60
N VAL A 187 -0.47 -4.47 18.57
CA VAL A 187 0.98 -4.53 18.72
C VAL A 187 1.60 -3.18 18.33
N VAL A 188 2.14 -2.54 19.37
CA VAL A 188 2.82 -1.23 19.49
C VAL A 188 4.32 -1.15 19.15
N ASN A 189 4.79 -0.55 18.05
CA ASN A 189 6.15 0.03 18.05
C ASN A 189 6.09 1.54 18.32
N GLU A 190 6.34 1.93 19.57
CA GLU A 190 6.36 3.32 20.01
C GLU A 190 7.75 3.97 19.87
N ALA A 191 8.78 3.19 19.49
CA ALA A 191 10.14 3.71 19.34
C ALA A 191 10.28 4.60 18.10
N GLY A 192 11.25 5.51 18.15
CA GLY A 192 11.66 6.34 17.02
C GLY A 192 12.48 5.59 15.96
N SER A 193 12.77 4.31 16.19
CA SER A 193 13.48 3.41 15.29
C SER A 193 12.65 2.18 14.92
N ASP A 194 13.00 1.54 13.80
CA ASP A 194 12.39 0.26 13.44
C ASP A 194 12.87 -0.89 14.36
N VAL A 195 11.99 -1.88 14.55
CA VAL A 195 12.17 -2.98 15.50
C VAL A 195 12.11 -4.32 14.77
N GLU A 196 13.05 -5.21 15.10
CA GLU A 196 13.00 -6.59 14.62
C GLU A 196 12.08 -7.40 15.54
N ALA A 197 11.05 -7.99 14.95
CA ALA A 197 10.06 -8.81 15.63
C ALA A 197 10.22 -10.28 15.23
N GLU A 198 10.00 -11.20 16.16
CA GLU A 198 10.03 -12.63 15.91
C GLU A 198 8.65 -13.26 16.17
N LEU A 199 8.17 -14.05 15.21
CA LEU A 199 6.91 -14.78 15.28
C LEU A 199 7.06 -16.08 14.48
N LEU A 200 6.71 -17.23 15.09
CA LEU A 200 6.76 -18.54 14.41
C LEU A 200 8.12 -18.83 13.73
N ASN A 201 9.22 -18.49 14.40
CA ASN A 201 10.61 -18.60 13.91
C ASN A 201 10.94 -17.75 12.67
N ASN A 202 10.06 -16.84 12.28
CA ASN A 202 10.30 -15.86 11.23
C ASN A 202 10.55 -14.48 11.82
N LYS A 203 11.37 -13.70 11.11
CA LYS A 203 11.72 -12.33 11.49
C LYS A 203 10.95 -11.33 10.66
N TYR A 204 10.40 -10.33 11.31
CA TYR A 204 9.63 -9.25 10.72
C TYR A 204 10.21 -7.90 11.12
N ILE A 205 10.10 -6.90 10.25
CA ILE A 205 10.56 -5.53 10.52
C ILE A 205 9.35 -4.65 10.78
N ILE A 206 9.26 -4.07 11.97
CA ILE A 206 8.16 -3.18 12.37
C ILE A 206 8.65 -1.73 12.26
N PRO A 207 8.03 -0.88 11.43
CA PRO A 207 8.41 0.52 11.29
C PRO A 207 8.32 1.30 12.60
N LYS A 208 9.05 2.42 12.70
CA LYS A 208 8.95 3.35 13.84
C LYS A 208 7.54 3.91 14.01
N GLU A 209 7.15 4.19 15.24
CA GLU A 209 5.88 4.85 15.60
C GLU A 209 4.65 4.23 14.91
N SER A 210 4.65 2.91 14.70
CA SER A 210 3.62 2.20 13.95
C SER A 210 3.02 1.09 14.78
N GLY A 211 1.77 0.72 14.47
CA GLY A 211 1.11 -0.39 15.13
C GLY A 211 0.32 -1.25 14.17
N PHE A 212 0.08 -2.50 14.54
CA PHE A 212 -0.83 -3.36 13.81
C PHE A 212 -1.80 -4.08 14.74
N PHE A 213 -2.99 -4.37 14.22
CA PHE A 213 -4.00 -5.19 14.88
C PHE A 213 -4.39 -6.31 13.92
N MET A 214 -3.91 -7.53 14.21
CA MET A 214 -4.12 -8.68 13.34
C MET A 214 -5.35 -9.45 13.80
N SER A 215 -6.46 -9.32 13.07
CA SER A 215 -7.71 -9.98 13.41
C SER A 215 -8.65 -10.10 12.22
N ASP A 216 -9.66 -10.95 12.39
CA ASP A 216 -10.83 -10.96 11.52
C ASP A 216 -11.73 -9.73 11.75
N LEU A 217 -12.76 -9.62 10.90
CA LEU A 217 -13.76 -8.56 10.95
C LEU A 217 -14.61 -8.57 12.23
N GLY A 218 -14.79 -9.73 12.87
CA GLY A 218 -15.55 -9.87 14.10
C GLY A 218 -14.91 -9.10 15.26
N GLN A 219 -13.58 -9.04 15.30
CA GLN A 219 -12.81 -8.39 16.38
C GLN A 219 -12.39 -6.94 16.08
N ILE A 220 -12.75 -6.39 14.91
CA ILE A 220 -12.32 -5.03 14.52
C ILE A 220 -12.81 -3.93 15.48
N HIS A 221 -13.89 -4.18 16.22
CA HIS A 221 -14.43 -3.23 17.20
C HIS A 221 -13.44 -2.93 18.35
N ASN A 222 -12.48 -3.82 18.61
CA ASN A 222 -11.42 -3.59 19.60
C ASN A 222 -10.41 -2.51 19.17
N LEU A 223 -10.45 -2.11 17.90
CA LEU A 223 -9.63 -1.01 17.37
C LEU A 223 -10.31 0.36 17.55
N ILE A 224 -11.57 0.40 18.00
CA ILE A 224 -12.31 1.65 18.18
C ILE A 224 -11.64 2.45 19.30
N PRO A 225 -11.20 3.69 19.03
CA PRO A 225 -10.60 4.54 20.04
C PRO A 225 -11.58 4.85 21.18
N ALA A 226 -11.09 4.88 22.41
CA ALA A 226 -11.91 5.15 23.58
C ALA A 226 -12.56 6.55 23.55
N VAL A 227 -11.90 7.52 22.91
CA VAL A 227 -12.38 8.89 22.73
C VAL A 227 -12.22 9.31 21.27
N SER A 228 -13.20 10.04 20.72
CA SER A 228 -13.19 10.47 19.31
C SER A 228 -12.04 11.41 18.95
N ASP A 229 -11.46 12.13 19.91
CA ASP A 229 -10.24 12.92 19.68
C ASP A 229 -8.99 12.05 19.44
N CYS A 230 -9.05 10.78 19.83
CA CYS A 230 -8.09 9.76 19.46
C CYS A 230 -8.56 8.94 18.25
N GLY A 231 -9.48 9.49 17.44
CA GLY A 231 -9.85 8.90 16.15
C GLY A 231 -8.79 9.11 15.06
N PHE A 232 -9.09 8.58 13.89
CA PHE A 232 -8.25 8.65 12.69
C PHE A 232 -8.75 9.76 11.76
N ASN A 233 -7.81 10.49 11.16
CA ASN A 233 -8.06 11.59 10.25
C ASN A 233 -7.87 11.18 8.78
N LEU A 234 -7.11 10.12 8.54
CA LEU A 234 -6.89 9.53 7.23
C LEU A 234 -7.09 8.02 7.32
N ILE A 235 -8.07 7.50 6.61
CA ILE A 235 -8.39 6.07 6.58
C ILE A 235 -8.25 5.56 5.15
N VAL A 236 -7.33 4.65 4.90
CA VAL A 236 -7.14 3.98 3.61
C VAL A 236 -7.67 2.55 3.71
N ILE A 237 -8.41 2.10 2.70
CA ILE A 237 -9.10 0.81 2.71
C ILE A 237 -8.83 0.09 1.38
N ASP A 238 -8.21 -1.10 1.43
CA ASP A 238 -7.99 -1.98 0.27
C ASP A 238 -8.68 -3.34 0.47
N PRO A 239 -10.01 -3.41 0.37
CA PRO A 239 -10.72 -4.62 0.74
C PRO A 239 -10.50 -5.75 -0.28
N PRO A 240 -10.57 -7.01 0.14
CA PRO A 240 -10.45 -8.17 -0.74
C PRO A 240 -11.74 -8.39 -1.54
N TRP A 241 -12.02 -7.49 -2.49
CA TRP A 241 -13.22 -7.51 -3.34
C TRP A 241 -13.48 -8.90 -3.95
N GLU A 242 -14.75 -9.33 -3.95
CA GLU A 242 -15.13 -10.59 -4.58
C GLU A 242 -14.69 -10.61 -6.06
N ASN A 243 -13.76 -11.51 -6.36
CA ASN A 243 -13.24 -11.67 -7.70
C ASN A 243 -13.21 -13.14 -8.11
N SER A 244 -14.06 -13.49 -9.08
CA SER A 244 -14.12 -14.82 -9.68
C SER A 244 -12.76 -15.33 -10.16
N SER A 245 -11.85 -14.46 -10.62
CA SER A 245 -10.50 -14.87 -11.05
C SER A 245 -9.50 -15.01 -9.90
N ALA A 246 -9.70 -14.32 -8.78
CA ALA A 246 -8.92 -14.53 -7.54
C ALA A 246 -9.37 -15.83 -6.85
N TYR A 247 -10.68 -16.09 -6.85
CA TYR A 247 -11.28 -17.34 -6.37
C TYR A 247 -10.74 -18.57 -7.13
N GLN A 248 -10.66 -18.49 -8.47
CA GLN A 248 -10.09 -19.57 -9.29
C GLN A 248 -8.59 -19.81 -9.07
N LYS A 249 -7.84 -18.81 -8.58
CA LYS A 249 -6.41 -18.93 -8.30
C LYS A 249 -6.09 -19.21 -6.82
N MET A 250 -7.12 -19.38 -5.97
CA MET A 250 -7.03 -19.69 -4.53
C MET A 250 -5.98 -18.87 -3.76
N LYS A 251 -5.71 -17.62 -4.15
CA LYS A 251 -4.60 -16.88 -3.54
C LYS A 251 -4.92 -16.42 -2.11
N TYR A 252 -6.18 -16.08 -1.82
CA TYR A 252 -6.68 -15.66 -0.50
C TYR A 252 -8.22 -15.88 -0.45
N PRO A 253 -8.83 -16.14 0.73
CA PRO A 253 -10.29 -16.21 0.87
C PRO A 253 -10.92 -14.84 0.60
N THR A 254 -11.92 -14.77 -0.29
CA THR A 254 -12.64 -13.52 -0.60
C THR A 254 -13.78 -13.31 0.39
N LEU A 255 -13.86 -12.12 0.98
CA LEU A 255 -14.96 -11.72 1.86
C LEU A 255 -16.17 -11.30 1.00
N PRO A 256 -17.39 -11.80 1.26
CA PRO A 256 -18.56 -11.31 0.54
C PRO A 256 -18.71 -9.80 0.75
N ASN A 257 -18.88 -9.03 -0.33
CA ASN A 257 -18.75 -7.57 -0.28
C ASN A 257 -19.67 -6.90 0.75
N ARG A 258 -20.81 -7.53 1.07
CA ARG A 258 -21.77 -7.04 2.08
C ARG A 258 -21.22 -7.03 3.50
N TYR A 259 -20.24 -7.86 3.84
CA TYR A 259 -19.59 -7.80 5.15
C TYR A 259 -18.86 -6.47 5.36
N LEU A 260 -18.42 -5.78 4.29
CA LEU A 260 -17.82 -4.44 4.43
C LEU A 260 -18.79 -3.43 5.08
N LEU A 261 -20.11 -3.65 4.97
CA LEU A 261 -21.11 -2.80 5.64
C LEU A 261 -21.03 -2.88 7.16
N SER A 262 -20.47 -3.95 7.74
CA SER A 262 -20.33 -4.09 9.19
C SER A 262 -19.10 -3.39 9.76
N LEU A 263 -18.25 -2.80 8.91
CA LEU A 263 -17.12 -2.00 9.40
C LEU A 263 -17.65 -0.79 10.17
N PRO A 264 -17.23 -0.57 11.43
CA PRO A 264 -17.69 0.54 12.25
C PRO A 264 -16.95 1.83 11.87
N LEU A 265 -16.90 2.19 10.58
CA LEU A 265 -16.06 3.27 10.06
C LEU A 265 -16.29 4.59 10.80
N LYS A 266 -17.55 4.96 11.06
CA LYS A 266 -17.91 6.18 11.79
C LYS A 266 -17.28 6.25 13.19
N GLN A 267 -17.08 5.11 13.84
CA GLN A 267 -16.51 5.05 15.19
C GLN A 267 -14.97 5.17 15.17
N PHE A 268 -14.33 4.93 14.03
CA PHE A 268 -12.89 5.18 13.85
C PHE A 268 -12.57 6.65 13.59
N VAL A 269 -13.54 7.43 13.11
CA VAL A 269 -13.32 8.79 12.64
C VAL A 269 -12.99 9.73 13.81
N HIS A 270 -11.98 10.58 13.61
CA HIS A 270 -11.67 11.64 14.57
C HIS A 270 -12.84 12.61 14.72
N ALA A 271 -13.01 13.21 15.90
CA ALA A 271 -13.99 14.27 16.17
C ALA A 271 -14.02 15.43 15.14
N LYS A 272 -12.92 15.70 14.41
CA LYS A 272 -12.82 16.73 13.36
C LYS A 272 -13.12 16.21 11.95
N GLY A 273 -13.53 14.94 11.83
CA GLY A 273 -13.74 14.22 10.57
C GLY A 273 -12.53 13.43 10.12
N ALA A 274 -12.70 12.71 9.00
CA ALA A 274 -11.65 11.95 8.35
C ALA A 274 -11.79 12.02 6.82
N LEU A 275 -10.65 11.95 6.14
CA LEU A 275 -10.57 11.59 4.73
C LEU A 275 -10.56 10.06 4.62
N VAL A 276 -11.45 9.52 3.81
CA VAL A 276 -11.56 8.09 3.54
C VAL A 276 -11.16 7.84 2.09
N ALA A 277 -10.20 6.94 1.89
CA ALA A 277 -9.70 6.54 0.58
C ALA A 277 -9.92 5.04 0.38
N LEU A 278 -10.80 4.68 -0.55
CA LEU A 278 -11.19 3.29 -0.83
C LEU A 278 -10.69 2.85 -2.21
N TRP A 279 -9.83 1.83 -2.23
CA TRP A 279 -9.43 1.17 -3.47
C TRP A 279 -10.60 0.40 -4.07
N VAL A 280 -10.90 0.62 -5.35
CA VAL A 280 -11.95 -0.10 -6.09
C VAL A 280 -11.47 -0.50 -7.47
N THR A 281 -11.78 -1.74 -7.86
CA THR A 281 -11.52 -2.23 -9.23
C THR A 281 -12.44 -1.54 -10.25
N ASN A 282 -12.12 -1.66 -11.55
CA ASN A 282 -12.94 -1.10 -12.63
C ASN A 282 -14.28 -1.85 -12.90
N ARG A 283 -14.75 -2.66 -11.95
CA ARG A 283 -16.00 -3.41 -12.07
C ARG A 283 -17.18 -2.53 -11.68
N GLU A 284 -18.09 -2.30 -12.63
CA GLU A 284 -19.25 -1.42 -12.39
C GLU A 284 -20.14 -1.88 -11.25
N LYS A 285 -20.33 -3.20 -11.08
CA LYS A 285 -21.10 -3.74 -9.94
C LYS A 285 -20.55 -3.25 -8.59
N LEU A 286 -19.23 -3.19 -8.45
CA LEU A 286 -18.59 -2.72 -7.21
C LEU A 286 -18.71 -1.21 -7.08
N ARG A 287 -18.56 -0.46 -8.17
CA ARG A 287 -18.78 0.99 -8.16
C ARG A 287 -20.19 1.35 -7.69
N VAL A 288 -21.21 0.72 -8.27
CA VAL A 288 -22.61 0.95 -7.89
C VAL A 288 -22.86 0.56 -6.43
N PHE A 289 -22.30 -0.56 -5.97
CA PHE A 289 -22.41 -0.97 -4.56
C PHE A 289 -21.78 0.07 -3.62
N VAL A 290 -20.60 0.58 -3.95
CA VAL A 290 -19.92 1.59 -3.14
C VAL A 290 -20.73 2.87 -3.09
N GLU A 291 -21.15 3.38 -4.25
CA GLU A 291 -21.89 4.65 -4.39
C GLU A 291 -23.27 4.61 -3.71
N LYS A 292 -23.99 3.48 -3.80
CA LYS A 292 -25.38 3.38 -3.34
C LYS A 292 -25.58 2.75 -1.97
N GLU A 293 -24.68 1.86 -1.55
CA GLU A 293 -24.82 1.10 -0.30
C GLU A 293 -23.69 1.42 0.68
N LEU A 294 -22.42 1.25 0.26
CA LEU A 294 -21.28 1.27 1.19
C LEU A 294 -20.98 2.66 1.77
N PHE A 295 -20.80 3.67 0.90
CA PHE A 295 -20.51 5.04 1.35
C PHE A 295 -21.65 5.63 2.18
N PRO A 296 -22.94 5.50 1.77
CA PRO A 296 -24.06 5.91 2.61
C PRO A 296 -24.09 5.22 3.99
N ALA A 297 -23.87 3.90 4.04
CA ALA A 297 -23.85 3.15 5.30
C ALA A 297 -22.73 3.64 6.23
N TRP A 298 -21.56 3.92 5.68
CA TRP A 298 -20.43 4.49 6.43
C TRP A 298 -20.56 5.99 6.71
N GLY A 299 -21.54 6.68 6.11
CA GLY A 299 -21.68 8.14 6.19
C GLY A 299 -20.56 8.92 5.49
N VAL A 300 -19.92 8.29 4.49
CA VAL A 300 -18.89 8.94 3.67
C VAL A 300 -19.57 9.68 2.52
N LYS A 301 -19.26 10.97 2.40
CA LYS A 301 -19.64 11.80 1.27
C LYS A 301 -18.55 11.71 0.21
N TYR A 302 -18.87 11.16 -0.96
CA TYR A 302 -17.95 11.10 -2.09
C TYR A 302 -17.50 12.50 -2.50
N GLU A 303 -16.21 12.67 -2.72
CA GLU A 303 -15.59 13.94 -3.16
C GLU A 303 -14.95 13.78 -4.54
N ALA A 304 -14.03 12.81 -4.69
CA ALA A 304 -13.23 12.69 -5.91
C ALA A 304 -12.82 11.24 -6.20
N THR A 305 -12.36 10.99 -7.42
CA THR A 305 -11.70 9.74 -7.81
C THR A 305 -10.29 10.07 -8.26
N LEU A 306 -9.31 9.35 -7.71
CA LEU A 306 -7.94 9.33 -8.21
C LEU A 306 -7.70 8.03 -8.99
N TYR A 307 -6.77 8.08 -9.94
CA TYR A 307 -6.47 6.95 -10.81
C TYR A 307 -5.02 6.52 -10.65
N TRP A 308 -4.82 5.26 -10.27
CA TRP A 308 -3.51 4.63 -10.29
C TRP A 308 -3.23 4.06 -11.67
N LEU A 309 -2.37 4.70 -12.46
CA LEU A 309 -1.92 4.21 -13.75
C LEU A 309 -0.65 3.36 -13.60
N LYS A 310 -0.67 2.15 -14.16
CA LYS A 310 0.39 1.16 -13.99
C LYS A 310 1.29 1.10 -15.21
N VAL A 311 2.57 1.35 -14.97
CA VAL A 311 3.64 1.29 -15.98
C VAL A 311 4.62 0.18 -15.65
N LYS A 312 5.42 -0.23 -16.63
CA LYS A 312 6.61 -1.06 -16.44
C LYS A 312 7.82 -0.18 -16.14
N ALA A 313 8.95 -0.81 -15.83
CA ALA A 313 10.21 -0.11 -15.58
C ALA A 313 10.71 0.71 -16.79
N ASP A 314 10.39 0.28 -18.02
CA ASP A 314 10.68 1.02 -19.27
C ASP A 314 9.71 2.19 -19.55
N GLY A 315 8.75 2.42 -18.66
CA GLY A 315 7.73 3.46 -18.77
C GLY A 315 6.55 3.11 -19.69
N SER A 316 6.56 1.96 -20.37
CA SER A 316 5.41 1.49 -21.14
C SER A 316 4.27 1.04 -20.22
N LEU A 317 3.01 1.11 -20.68
CA LEU A 317 1.88 0.61 -19.92
C LEU A 317 1.96 -0.92 -19.74
N ILE A 318 1.48 -1.43 -18.61
CA ILE A 318 1.47 -2.89 -18.37
C ILE A 318 0.53 -3.65 -19.32
N SER A 319 -0.45 -2.95 -19.89
CA SER A 319 -1.44 -3.46 -20.85
C SER A 319 -2.04 -2.29 -21.63
N GLU A 320 -2.68 -2.58 -22.77
CA GLU A 320 -3.42 -1.57 -23.54
C GLU A 320 -4.61 -1.01 -22.73
N LEU A 321 -4.85 0.31 -22.84
CA LEU A 321 -5.91 0.99 -22.09
C LEU A 321 -7.31 0.44 -22.37
N ASP A 322 -7.59 0.11 -23.64
CA ASP A 322 -8.90 -0.36 -24.11
C ASP A 322 -9.17 -1.85 -23.82
N LEU A 323 -8.26 -2.55 -23.12
CA LEU A 323 -8.51 -3.93 -22.70
C LEU A 323 -9.54 -3.96 -21.55
N PHE A 324 -10.80 -4.13 -21.93
CA PHE A 324 -11.97 -4.05 -21.05
C PHE A 324 -11.83 -4.74 -19.68
N HIS A 325 -11.29 -5.97 -19.62
CA HIS A 325 -11.10 -6.71 -18.36
C HIS A 325 -9.71 -6.56 -17.72
N HIS A 326 -8.77 -5.90 -18.39
CA HIS A 326 -7.36 -5.81 -17.98
C HIS A 326 -6.79 -4.40 -18.18
N ARG A 327 -7.60 -3.39 -17.88
CA ARG A 327 -7.17 -1.99 -17.97
C ARG A 327 -5.96 -1.76 -17.05
N PRO A 328 -4.93 -1.01 -17.50
CA PRO A 328 -3.70 -0.79 -16.75
C PRO A 328 -3.87 0.24 -15.61
N TYR A 329 -5.08 0.45 -15.10
CA TYR A 329 -5.34 1.37 -14.01
C TYR A 329 -6.35 0.83 -13.00
N GLU A 330 -6.26 1.33 -11.78
CA GLU A 330 -7.25 1.12 -10.72
C GLU A 330 -7.69 2.46 -10.14
N CYS A 331 -8.80 2.47 -9.41
CA CYS A 331 -9.38 3.69 -8.90
C CYS A 331 -9.27 3.74 -7.37
N LEU A 332 -9.02 4.94 -6.86
CA LEU A 332 -9.04 5.26 -5.44
C LEU A 332 -10.15 6.30 -5.23
N LEU A 333 -11.24 5.88 -4.59
CA LEU A 333 -12.36 6.76 -4.29
C LEU A 333 -12.11 7.51 -3.01
N ILE A 334 -12.23 8.83 -3.08
CA ILE A 334 -12.05 9.72 -1.95
C ILE A 334 -13.40 10.23 -1.49
N GLY A 335 -13.60 10.25 -0.19
CA GLY A 335 -14.71 10.93 0.43
C GLY A 335 -14.37 11.41 1.82
N TYR A 336 -15.24 12.24 2.36
CA TYR A 336 -15.15 12.75 3.72
C TYR A 336 -16.19 12.09 4.60
N CYS A 337 -15.77 11.62 5.76
CA CYS A 337 -16.68 11.29 6.85
C CYS A 337 -16.68 12.43 7.86
N ASP A 338 -17.86 12.96 8.15
CA ASP A 338 -18.02 13.95 9.19
C ASP A 338 -17.68 13.35 10.56
N GLY A 339 -17.02 14.15 11.40
CA GLY A 339 -16.86 13.85 12.82
C GLY A 339 -18.06 14.32 13.62
N ASP A 340 -17.83 14.88 14.81
CA ASP A 340 -18.92 15.39 15.65
C ASP A 340 -19.56 16.66 15.06
N ILE A 341 -20.89 16.74 15.19
CA ILE A 341 -21.77 17.75 14.57
C ILE A 341 -21.32 19.19 14.89
N ALA A 342 -20.73 19.41 16.07
CA ALA A 342 -20.21 20.72 16.50
C ALA A 342 -19.10 21.27 15.59
N TYR A 343 -18.36 20.40 14.88
CA TYR A 343 -17.21 20.76 14.06
C TYR A 343 -17.46 20.68 12.54
N SER A 344 -18.71 20.41 12.11
CA SER A 344 -19.10 20.30 10.70
C SER A 344 -18.76 21.57 9.88
N LYS A 345 -18.70 22.74 10.51
CA LYS A 345 -18.27 24.01 9.86
C LYS A 345 -16.78 24.05 9.47
N CYS A 346 -15.95 23.11 9.93
CA CYS A 346 -14.50 23.11 9.72
C CYS A 346 -14.07 22.58 8.34
N LEU A 347 -14.94 21.81 7.66
CA LEU A 347 -14.64 21.26 6.33
C LEU A 347 -14.44 22.34 5.25
N SER A 348 -15.02 23.53 5.44
CA SER A 348 -14.86 24.67 4.53
C SER A 348 -13.43 25.23 4.46
N ARG A 349 -12.54 24.83 5.39
CA ARG A 349 -11.14 25.26 5.45
C ARG A 349 -10.16 24.24 4.84
N LEU A 350 -10.65 23.10 4.36
CA LEU A 350 -9.80 22.10 3.73
C LEU A 350 -9.41 22.50 2.32
N ARG A 351 -8.20 22.10 1.90
CA ARG A 351 -7.84 22.18 0.48
C ARG A 351 -8.79 21.28 -0.30
N PRO A 352 -9.40 21.77 -1.40
CA PRO A 352 -10.19 20.92 -2.27
C PRO A 352 -9.35 19.74 -2.75
N VAL A 353 -9.92 18.53 -2.72
CA VAL A 353 -9.26 17.37 -3.30
C VAL A 353 -9.13 17.60 -4.81
N LEU A 354 -7.93 17.38 -5.35
CA LEU A 354 -7.72 17.45 -6.79
C LEU A 354 -8.60 16.40 -7.46
N HIS A 355 -9.60 16.89 -8.20
CA HIS A 355 -10.41 16.04 -9.04
C HIS A 355 -9.53 15.50 -10.18
N ASP A 356 -9.76 14.25 -10.56
CA ASP A 356 -9.12 13.62 -11.70
C ASP A 356 -7.58 13.60 -11.63
N GLN A 357 -7.05 13.40 -10.41
CA GLN A 357 -5.61 13.19 -10.24
C GLN A 357 -5.19 11.79 -10.70
N VAL A 358 -4.12 11.73 -11.50
CA VAL A 358 -3.51 10.46 -11.92
C VAL A 358 -2.17 10.30 -11.22
N PHE A 359 -1.98 9.18 -10.54
CA PHE A 359 -0.67 8.81 -10.03
C PHE A 359 -0.15 7.55 -10.73
N ILE A 360 1.12 7.59 -11.10
CA ILE A 360 1.80 6.57 -11.91
C ILE A 360 2.78 5.84 -11.02
N SER A 361 2.80 4.51 -11.10
CA SER A 361 3.87 3.73 -10.46
C SER A 361 4.10 2.40 -11.19
N VAL A 362 5.27 1.82 -10.96
CA VAL A 362 5.51 0.41 -11.28
C VAL A 362 4.80 -0.44 -10.20
N PRO A 363 3.96 -1.41 -10.58
CA PRO A 363 3.29 -2.25 -9.59
C PRO A 363 4.29 -3.18 -8.90
N GLY A 364 4.09 -3.42 -7.59
CA GLY A 364 4.87 -4.40 -6.85
C GLY A 364 4.37 -5.83 -7.07
N ASP A 365 4.53 -6.65 -6.04
CA ASP A 365 3.94 -8.00 -5.96
C ASP A 365 2.41 -7.99 -6.06
N TYR A 366 1.79 -9.16 -6.22
CA TYR A 366 0.34 -9.33 -6.36
C TYR A 366 -0.43 -8.60 -5.27
N SER A 367 -1.36 -7.74 -5.69
CA SER A 367 -2.22 -6.92 -4.82
C SER A 367 -1.45 -5.97 -3.88
N ARG A 368 -0.18 -5.65 -4.14
CA ARG A 368 0.56 -4.60 -3.40
C ARG A 368 0.32 -3.26 -4.09
N LYS A 369 -0.44 -2.39 -3.43
CA LYS A 369 -0.74 -1.03 -3.90
C LYS A 369 0.43 -0.09 -3.56
N PRO A 370 0.65 0.99 -4.32
CA PRO A 370 1.64 1.99 -3.94
C PRO A 370 1.20 2.72 -2.65
N PRO A 371 2.16 3.15 -1.80
CA PRO A 371 1.85 3.93 -0.61
C PRO A 371 1.37 5.33 -1.00
N VAL A 372 0.06 5.57 -0.88
CA VAL A 372 -0.58 6.85 -1.28
C VAL A 372 -0.75 7.83 -0.13
N GLY A 373 -0.41 7.44 1.11
CA GLY A 373 -0.69 8.21 2.33
C GLY A 373 -0.20 9.66 2.29
N GLU A 374 1.02 9.88 1.80
CA GLU A 374 1.60 11.23 1.70
C GLU A 374 0.90 12.12 0.67
N LEU A 375 0.36 11.55 -0.40
CA LEU A 375 -0.45 12.31 -1.36
C LEU A 375 -1.78 12.76 -0.75
N LEU A 376 -2.28 12.02 0.24
CA LEU A 376 -3.57 12.27 0.87
C LEU A 376 -3.46 13.12 2.13
N TRP A 377 -2.27 13.24 2.71
CA TRP A 377 -2.02 13.88 4.00
C TRP A 377 -2.50 15.33 4.07
N GLU A 378 -2.37 16.09 2.98
CA GLU A 378 -2.79 17.50 2.97
C GLU A 378 -4.32 17.65 3.06
N TYR A 379 -5.07 16.71 2.46
CA TYR A 379 -6.54 16.73 2.41
C TYR A 379 -7.22 16.20 3.68
N ALA A 380 -6.47 15.53 4.56
CA ALA A 380 -6.99 15.00 5.82
C ALA A 380 -7.39 16.13 6.79
N PRO A 381 -8.61 16.13 7.36
CA PRO A 381 -9.01 17.12 8.35
C PRO A 381 -8.31 16.93 9.70
N GLY A 382 -8.32 17.96 10.54
CA GLY A 382 -7.84 17.86 11.93
C GLY A 382 -6.34 18.13 12.12
N PRO A 383 -5.73 17.58 13.19
CA PRO A 383 -4.33 17.83 13.51
C PRO A 383 -3.38 17.31 12.43
N LYS A 384 -2.20 17.92 12.34
CA LYS A 384 -1.10 17.50 11.48
C LYS A 384 0.12 17.14 12.36
N PRO A 385 0.82 16.02 12.11
CA PRO A 385 0.49 14.99 11.13
C PRO A 385 -0.84 14.28 11.49
N PRO A 386 -1.64 13.86 10.49
CA PRO A 386 -2.91 13.19 10.77
C PRO A 386 -2.68 11.79 11.31
N ARG A 387 -3.61 11.32 12.15
CA ARG A 387 -3.61 9.93 12.62
C ARG A 387 -4.16 9.03 11.53
N CYS A 388 -3.37 8.04 11.12
CA CYS A 388 -3.66 7.24 9.94
C CYS A 388 -4.04 5.79 10.29
N LEU A 389 -5.01 5.26 9.57
CA LEU A 389 -5.45 3.87 9.65
C LEU A 389 -5.46 3.25 8.25
N GLU A 390 -4.84 2.10 8.08
CA GLU A 390 -5.00 1.26 6.90
C GLU A 390 -5.82 0.02 7.25
N LEU A 391 -6.94 -0.17 6.56
CA LEU A 391 -7.81 -1.35 6.70
C LEU A 391 -7.54 -2.36 5.58
N PHE A 392 -7.51 -3.64 5.96
CA PHE A 392 -7.07 -4.76 5.13
C PHE A 392 -5.58 -4.65 4.72
N ALA A 393 -4.79 -4.05 5.60
CA ALA A 393 -3.37 -3.82 5.41
C ALA A 393 -2.60 -5.13 5.25
N ARG A 394 -1.58 -5.11 4.39
CA ARG A 394 -0.58 -6.18 4.23
C ARG A 394 0.86 -5.68 4.36
N GLU A 395 1.00 -4.37 4.48
CA GLU A 395 2.23 -3.63 4.63
C GLU A 395 1.98 -2.58 5.71
N MET A 396 3.01 -2.28 6.49
CA MET A 396 2.94 -1.27 7.55
C MET A 396 3.77 -0.06 7.15
N ILE A 397 3.34 1.11 7.60
CA ILE A 397 3.97 2.40 7.32
C ILE A 397 4.23 3.09 8.67
N ALA A 398 5.34 3.82 8.79
CA ALA A 398 5.66 4.56 10.01
C ALA A 398 4.58 5.59 10.34
N GLY A 399 4.15 5.68 11.59
CA GLY A 399 3.07 6.58 12.03
C GLY A 399 1.65 6.05 11.76
N TRP A 400 1.50 4.86 11.17
CA TRP A 400 0.20 4.29 10.80
C TRP A 400 -0.21 3.15 11.73
N THR A 401 -1.52 3.03 11.94
CA THR A 401 -2.14 1.81 12.47
C THR A 401 -2.59 0.94 11.30
N SER A 402 -2.19 -0.32 11.28
CA SER A 402 -2.49 -1.27 10.21
C SER A 402 -3.41 -2.37 10.73
N TRP A 403 -4.59 -2.54 10.12
CA TRP A 403 -5.53 -3.58 10.50
C TRP A 403 -5.78 -4.54 9.33
N GLY A 404 -5.84 -5.83 9.63
CA GLY A 404 -6.22 -6.87 8.67
C GLY A 404 -5.79 -8.25 9.13
N ASN A 405 -6.02 -9.26 8.30
CA ASN A 405 -5.60 -10.63 8.62
C ASN A 405 -4.09 -10.86 8.42
N GLU A 406 -3.41 -10.01 7.64
CA GLU A 406 -2.02 -10.23 7.23
C GLU A 406 -1.15 -8.95 7.23
N PRO A 407 -1.22 -8.04 8.24
CA PRO A 407 -0.48 -6.77 8.21
C PRO A 407 1.05 -6.96 8.15
N LEU A 408 1.56 -8.13 8.55
CA LEU A 408 2.98 -8.48 8.50
C LEU A 408 3.43 -9.13 7.18
N ARG A 409 2.54 -9.27 6.19
CA ARG A 409 2.81 -10.01 4.93
C ARG A 409 4.04 -9.50 4.18
N PHE A 410 4.20 -8.18 4.07
CA PHE A 410 5.37 -7.55 3.45
C PHE A 410 6.40 -7.06 4.47
N GLN A 411 6.26 -7.45 5.74
CA GLN A 411 7.21 -7.13 6.80
C GLN A 411 8.24 -8.22 7.05
N ASP A 412 8.15 -9.38 6.40
CA ASP A 412 9.18 -10.42 6.52
C ASP A 412 10.56 -9.84 6.15
N SER A 413 11.56 -10.12 6.99
CA SER A 413 12.93 -9.67 6.84
C SER A 413 13.53 -9.91 5.44
N ARG A 414 13.06 -10.90 4.69
CA ARG A 414 13.44 -11.15 3.28
C ARG A 414 13.16 -9.99 2.33
N TYR A 415 12.22 -9.11 2.66
CA TYR A 415 11.90 -7.92 1.87
C TYR A 415 12.84 -6.76 2.18
N PHE A 416 13.73 -6.90 3.16
CA PHE A 416 14.58 -5.84 3.67
C PHE A 416 16.06 -6.12 3.50
N LEU A 417 16.81 -5.06 3.27
CA LEU A 417 18.24 -4.97 3.41
C LEU A 417 18.54 -4.27 4.73
N ARG A 418 19.56 -4.72 5.44
CA ARG A 418 20.07 -3.98 6.60
C ARG A 418 20.79 -2.74 6.08
N GLY A 419 20.40 -1.56 6.56
CA GLY A 419 21.10 -0.34 6.24
C GLY A 419 22.54 -0.44 6.75
N GLU A 420 23.50 -0.05 5.92
CA GLU A 420 24.84 0.21 6.42
C GLU A 420 24.74 1.37 7.42
N MET A 421 25.15 1.13 8.67
CA MET A 421 25.40 2.25 9.57
C MET A 421 26.47 3.07 8.87
N ASN A 422 26.12 4.29 8.43
CA ASN A 422 27.10 5.25 7.98
C ASN A 422 28.04 5.51 9.16
N ASN A 423 29.11 4.72 9.26
CA ASN A 423 30.33 5.10 9.93
C ASN A 423 31.00 6.20 9.09
N ALA A 424 30.31 7.33 8.92
CA ALA A 424 30.96 8.58 8.60
C ALA A 424 31.69 9.01 9.88
N SER A 425 32.83 8.35 10.09
CA SER A 425 33.81 8.74 11.08
C SER A 425 34.55 9.96 10.53
N LYS A 426 34.42 11.08 11.25
CA LYS A 426 35.15 12.36 11.14
C LYS A 426 34.72 13.35 10.08
#